data_AF-A0A7V5K2M7-F1
#
_entry.id   AF-A0A7V5K2M7-F1
#
_cell.length_a   1.000
_cell.length_b   1.000
_cell.length_c   1.000
_cell.angle_alpha   90.00
_cell.angle_beta   90.00
_cell.angle_gamma   90.00
#
_symmetry.space_group_name_H-M   'P 1'
#
loop_
_entity.id
_entity.type
_entity.pdbx_description
1 polymer ?
#
loop_
_entity_poly.entity_id
_entity_poly.type
_entity_poly.pdbx_seq_one_letter_code
_entity_poly.pdbx_strand_id
1 'polypeptide(L)'
;MIRKLFRNARIFTPLDRGWPLAGEDQGHLASWERGALLVQDGQIQAVGEQGDVLKLASGLEIHQEMDCRGLCIIPGFVDPHTHLCFSGDREKEF
;
A
#
# COMPACT_ATOMS: atom_id res chain seq x y z
N MET A 1 18.44 6.60 -8.42
CA MET A 1 17.58 6.44 -7.24
C MET A 1 16.30 7.20 -7.51
N ILE A 2 15.14 6.55 -7.49
CA ILE A 2 13.85 7.18 -7.77
C ILE A 2 13.05 7.24 -6.48
N ARG A 3 12.61 8.45 -6.10
CA ARG A 3 11.75 8.67 -4.93
C ARG A 3 10.35 9.11 -5.35
N LYS A 4 9.34 8.49 -4.76
CA LYS A 4 7.93 8.83 -4.95
C LYS A 4 7.30 9.20 -3.62
N LEU A 5 6.52 10.27 -3.60
CA LEU A 5 5.77 10.74 -2.44
C LEU A 5 4.29 10.77 -2.76
N PHE A 6 3.49 10.04 -2.01
CA PHE A 6 2.03 10.09 -2.04
C PHE A 6 1.57 10.81 -0.78
N ARG A 7 0.76 11.85 -0.89
CA ARG A 7 0.28 12.64 0.25
C ARG A 7 -1.23 12.79 0.22
N ASN A 8 -1.80 13.21 1.35
CA ASN A 8 -3.23 13.43 1.50
C ASN A 8 -4.04 12.17 1.14
N ALA A 9 -3.64 11.03 1.70
CA ALA A 9 -4.30 9.74 1.50
C ALA A 9 -4.92 9.25 2.80
N ARG A 10 -6.03 8.52 2.71
CA ARG A 10 -6.54 7.70 3.80
C ARG A 10 -5.84 6.35 3.70
N ILE A 11 -5.00 6.00 4.66
CA ILE A 11 -4.15 4.81 4.57
C ILE A 11 -4.65 3.77 5.56
N PHE A 12 -4.80 2.52 5.09
CA PHE A 12 -5.11 1.38 5.94
C PHE A 12 -4.15 0.24 5.62
N THR A 13 -3.50 -0.32 6.64
CA THR A 13 -2.56 -1.44 6.46
C THR A 13 -2.66 -2.41 7.64
N PRO A 14 -2.57 -3.74 7.39
CA PRO A 14 -2.52 -4.72 8.46
C PRO A 14 -1.27 -4.51 9.32
N LEU A 15 -1.39 -4.86 10.60
CA LEU A 15 -0.27 -4.94 11.53
C LEU A 15 0.31 -6.36 11.48
N ASP A 16 1.56 -6.48 11.04
CA ASP A 16 2.25 -7.76 11.11
C ASP A 16 2.61 -8.09 12.56
N ARG A 17 1.95 -9.11 13.12
CA ARG A 17 2.26 -9.65 14.44
C ARG A 17 3.28 -10.78 14.39
N GLY A 18 3.70 -11.22 13.20
CA GLY A 18 4.54 -12.40 12.98
C GLY A 18 3.76 -13.70 12.79
N TRP A 19 2.43 -13.63 12.67
CA TRP A 19 1.55 -14.78 12.41
C TRP A 19 0.27 -14.35 11.68
N PRO A 20 -0.45 -15.27 11.01
CA PRO A 20 -1.73 -14.96 10.36
C PRO A 20 -2.80 -14.51 11.36
N LEU A 21 -3.46 -13.39 11.08
CA LEU A 21 -4.55 -12.86 11.90
C LEU A 21 -5.85 -13.65 11.69
N ALA A 22 -6.62 -13.87 12.76
CA ALA A 22 -7.88 -14.62 12.75
C ALA A 22 -8.93 -13.98 13.68
N GLY A 23 -10.22 -14.18 13.37
CA GLY A 23 -11.31 -13.65 14.18
C GLY A 23 -11.28 -12.12 14.28
N GLU A 24 -11.52 -11.58 15.48
CA GLU A 24 -11.55 -10.13 15.73
C GLU A 24 -10.22 -9.44 15.42
N ASP A 25 -9.09 -10.17 15.50
CA ASP A 25 -7.78 -9.60 15.19
C ASP A 25 -7.63 -9.16 13.73
N GLN A 26 -8.47 -9.67 12.80
CA GLN A 26 -8.47 -9.24 11.40
C GLN A 26 -8.93 -7.78 11.22
N GLY A 27 -9.66 -7.24 12.19
CA GLY A 27 -10.12 -5.85 12.20
C GLY A 27 -9.10 -4.85 12.76
N HIS A 28 -8.00 -5.33 13.36
CA HIS A 28 -6.99 -4.47 13.97
C HIS A 28 -5.94 -4.00 12.94
N LEU A 29 -6.18 -2.81 12.38
CA LEU A 29 -5.35 -2.20 11.34
C LEU A 29 -4.63 -0.94 11.86
N ALA A 30 -3.46 -0.65 11.30
CA ALA A 30 -2.93 0.72 11.35
C ALA A 30 -3.70 1.57 10.33
N SER A 31 -4.14 2.75 10.77
CA SER A 31 -4.89 3.68 9.91
C SER A 31 -4.49 5.12 10.15
N TRP A 32 -4.49 5.89 9.07
CA TRP A 32 -4.24 7.34 9.08
C TRP A 32 -5.22 8.03 8.15
N GLU A 33 -6.07 8.89 8.71
CA GLU A 33 -7.10 9.60 7.94
C GLU A 33 -6.49 10.66 7.01
N ARG A 34 -5.31 11.19 7.37
CA ARG A 34 -4.53 12.11 6.54
C ARG A 34 -3.06 11.68 6.51
N GLY A 35 -2.82 10.53 5.90
CA GLY A 35 -1.50 9.93 5.77
C GLY A 35 -0.72 10.31 4.51
N ALA A 36 0.55 9.89 4.51
CA ALA A 36 1.43 9.92 3.35
C ALA A 36 2.31 8.66 3.28
N LEU A 37 2.85 8.40 2.10
CA LEU A 37 3.73 7.27 1.79
C LEU A 37 4.94 7.77 1.01
N LEU A 38 6.14 7.53 1.53
CA LEU A 38 7.40 7.78 0.87
C LEU A 38 8.00 6.46 0.39
N VAL A 39 8.29 6.38 -0.91
CA VAL A 39 8.85 5.19 -1.57
C VAL A 39 10.18 5.57 -2.20
N GLN A 40 11.19 4.72 -2.03
CA GLN A 40 12.48 4.84 -2.70
C GLN A 40 12.81 3.52 -3.39
N ASP A 41 13.10 3.58 -4.69
CA ASP A 41 13.50 2.42 -5.51
C ASP A 41 12.55 1.21 -5.36
N GLY A 42 11.24 1.49 -5.28
CA GLY A 42 10.19 0.48 -5.14
C GLY A 42 9.95 -0.03 -3.71
N GLN A 43 10.70 0.45 -2.72
CA GLN A 43 10.55 0.06 -1.31
C GLN A 43 9.94 1.19 -0.48
N ILE A 44 9.08 0.84 0.47
CA ILE A 44 8.50 1.78 1.42
C ILE A 44 9.60 2.26 2.37
N GLN A 45 9.86 3.56 2.39
CA GLN A 45 10.79 4.18 3.33
C GLN A 45 10.07 4.71 4.58
N ALA A 46 8.86 5.25 4.39
CA ALA A 46 8.03 5.72 5.48
C ALA A 46 6.55 5.70 5.07
N VAL A 47 5.69 5.39 6.04
CA VAL A 47 4.22 5.51 5.95
C VAL A 47 3.72 5.98 7.30
N GLY A 48 2.73 6.87 7.31
CA GLY A 48 2.16 7.37 8.55
C GLY A 48 1.42 8.68 8.37
N GLU A 49 1.25 9.43 9.47
CA GLU A 49 0.72 10.79 9.45
C GLU A 49 1.47 11.66 8.45
N GLN A 50 0.72 12.42 7.63
CA GLN A 50 1.32 13.20 6.54
C GLN A 50 2.42 14.14 7.04
N GLY A 51 2.21 14.79 8.18
CA GLY A 51 3.19 15.73 8.74
C GLY A 51 4.55 15.07 9.01
N ASP A 52 4.57 13.83 9.50
CA ASP A 52 5.81 13.15 9.88
C ASP A 52 6.54 12.59 8.67
N VAL A 53 5.81 12.04 7.70
CA VAL A 53 6.41 11.59 6.44
C VAL A 53 6.96 12.77 5.63
N LEU A 54 6.28 13.92 5.61
CA LEU A 54 6.78 15.12 4.93
C LEU A 54 8.06 15.67 5.59
N LYS A 55 8.19 15.58 6.91
CA LYS A 55 9.45 15.94 7.59
C LYS A 55 10.59 15.02 7.15
N LEU A 56 10.35 13.71 7.03
CA LEU A 56 11.35 12.76 6.53
C LEU A 56 11.71 12.99 5.05
N ALA A 57 10.73 13.43 4.25
CA ALA A 57 10.95 13.79 2.86
C ALA A 57 11.64 15.15 2.68
N SER A 58 11.69 15.99 3.71
CA SER A 58 12.25 17.34 3.64
C SER A 58 13.73 17.31 3.27
N GLY A 59 14.10 18.00 2.19
CA GLY A 59 15.47 18.05 1.68
C GLY A 59 15.86 16.86 0.79
N LEU A 60 14.95 15.89 0.57
CA LEU A 60 15.15 14.85 -0.43
C LEU A 60 14.66 15.33 -1.80
N GLU A 61 15.37 14.92 -2.85
CA GLU A 61 14.89 15.06 -4.22
C GLU A 61 13.76 14.06 -4.48
N ILE A 62 12.53 14.59 -4.63
CA ILE A 62 11.33 13.83 -4.96
C ILE A 62 11.13 13.84 -6.48
N HIS A 63 11.14 12.66 -7.09
CA HIS A 63 11.05 12.52 -8.54
C HIS A 63 9.60 12.49 -9.03
N GLN A 64 8.70 11.97 -8.19
CA GLN A 64 7.27 11.92 -8.46
C GLN A 64 6.50 12.23 -7.18
N GLU A 65 5.57 13.16 -7.25
CA GLU A 65 4.69 13.50 -6.14
C GLU A 65 3.23 13.38 -6.59
N MET A 66 2.40 12.79 -5.73
CA MET A 66 0.98 12.60 -5.98
C MET A 66 0.17 13.07 -4.78
N ASP A 67 -0.74 14.02 -5.01
CA ASP A 67 -1.83 14.32 -4.08
C ASP A 67 -2.95 13.30 -4.30
N CYS A 68 -3.19 12.45 -3.31
CA CYS A 68 -4.22 11.42 -3.36
C CYS A 68 -5.63 11.97 -3.12
N ARG A 69 -5.79 13.25 -2.78
CA ARG A 69 -7.11 13.93 -2.64
C ARG A 69 -8.06 13.24 -1.65
N GLY A 70 -7.53 12.64 -0.60
CA GLY A 70 -8.27 11.87 0.39
C GLY A 70 -8.69 10.47 -0.08
N LEU A 71 -8.20 9.99 -1.22
CA LEU A 71 -8.43 8.62 -1.67
C LEU A 71 -7.73 7.61 -0.75
N CYS A 72 -8.22 6.37 -0.83
CA CYS A 72 -7.72 5.26 -0.04
C CYS A 72 -6.43 4.68 -0.64
N ILE A 73 -5.42 4.47 0.19
CA ILE A 73 -4.27 3.62 -0.11
C ILE A 73 -4.37 2.39 0.81
N ILE A 74 -4.36 1.22 0.18
CA ILE A 74 -4.26 -0.08 0.81
C ILE A 74 -3.12 -0.86 0.15
N PRO A 75 -2.55 -1.88 0.83
CA PRO A 75 -1.69 -2.84 0.16
C PRO A 75 -2.37 -3.43 -1.07
N GLY A 76 -1.58 -3.78 -2.09
CA GLY A 76 -2.08 -4.55 -3.22
C GLY A 76 -2.70 -5.85 -2.73
N PHE A 77 -3.82 -6.24 -3.33
CA PHE A 77 -4.46 -7.52 -2.99
C PHE A 77 -3.54 -8.70 -3.32
N VAL A 78 -3.55 -9.69 -2.43
CA VAL A 78 -2.92 -10.99 -2.66
C VAL A 78 -4.03 -11.94 -3.09
N ASP A 79 -3.89 -12.52 -4.28
CA ASP A 79 -4.71 -13.64 -4.71
C ASP A 79 -3.97 -14.94 -4.34
N PRO A 80 -4.36 -15.64 -3.26
CA PRO A 80 -3.65 -16.81 -2.80
C PRO A 80 -3.96 -18.07 -3.60
N HIS A 81 -4.97 -18.05 -4.49
CA HIS A 81 -5.44 -19.25 -5.15
C HIS A 81 -6.08 -18.96 -6.51
N THR A 82 -5.26 -18.99 -7.55
CA THR A 82 -5.69 -18.82 -8.95
C THR A 82 -5.31 -20.02 -9.79
N HIS A 83 -6.26 -20.49 -10.60
CA HIS A 83 -6.03 -21.49 -11.64
C HIS A 83 -5.71 -20.80 -12.98
N LEU A 84 -4.56 -20.12 -13.06
CA LEU A 84 -4.21 -19.26 -14.19
C LEU A 84 -4.25 -19.97 -15.56
N CYS A 85 -3.85 -21.25 -15.60
CA CYS A 85 -3.84 -22.07 -16.83
C CYS A 85 -5.25 -22.31 -17.42
N PHE A 86 -6.31 -21.98 -16.68
CA PHE A 86 -7.71 -22.08 -17.11
C PHE A 86 -8.34 -20.69 -17.29
N SER A 87 -7.50 -19.69 -17.61
CA SER A 87 -7.99 -18.36 -17.96
C SER A 87 -8.65 -18.40 -19.35
N GLY A 88 -9.98 -18.45 -19.36
CA GLY A 88 -10.80 -18.48 -20.59
C GLY A 88 -11.48 -19.82 -20.85
N ASP A 89 -12.25 -19.89 -21.93
CA ASP A 89 -13.04 -21.07 -22.28
C ASP A 89 -12.14 -22.18 -22.87
N ARG A 90 -12.36 -23.41 -22.41
CA ARG A 90 -11.61 -24.61 -22.87
C ARG A 90 -12.46 -25.58 -23.70
N GLU A 91 -13.56 -25.09 -24.27
CA GLU A 91 -14.48 -25.89 -25.10
C GLU A 91 -13.77 -26.58 -26.28
N LYS A 92 -12.67 -26.01 -26.79
CA LYS A 92 -11.92 -26.54 -27.94
C LYS A 92 -10.94 -27.67 -27.60
N GLU A 93 -10.80 -28.00 -26.31
CA GLU A 93 -9.91 -29.07 -25.84
C GLU A 93 -10.61 -30.42 -25.70
N PHE A 94 -11.92 -30.48 -25.97
CA PHE A 94 -12.78 -31.66 -25.87
C PHE A 94 -13.62 -31.84 -27.13
#